data_AF-A0A401ZIG0-F1
#
_entry.id   AF-A0A401ZIG0-F1
#
_cell.length_a   1.000
_cell.length_b   1.000
_cell.length_c   1.000
_cell.angle_alpha   90.00
_cell.angle_beta   90.00
_cell.angle_gamma   90.00
#
_symmetry.space_group_name_H-M   'P 1'
#
loop_
_entity.id
_entity.type
_entity.pdbx_description
1 polymer ?
#
loop_
_entity_poly.entity_id
_entity_poly.type
_entity_poly.pdbx_seq_one_letter_code
_entity_poly.pdbx_strand_id
1 'polypeptide(L)'
;MVTEIARRDVQELSGRQQVQDFFAALGYATDDVTPFTPQSLGITNDLRHQIASIARVARLSNDWTLEVFLFEMRSPSVTKQQTRELTRVFNQRGGDFLLVLTTKYLQIDFVLVAGVDDAAQAQDGTPGMAQKRKENPYARTMTVNRRNPDRISMRVLRLFMYHDGESVFDYVERLRSAYMVSYWSEAFFNNRALFSDYYLIEHLPSIDRALKIHYFSMFSHKFQMRPTSFRLR
;
A
#
# COMPACT_ATOMS: atom_id res chain seq x y z
N MET A 1 15.11 11.76 -13.48
CA MET A 1 14.90 10.45 -14.11
C MET A 1 14.32 9.52 -13.05
N VAL A 2 13.13 8.95 -13.29
CA VAL A 2 12.49 8.02 -12.34
C VAL A 2 13.16 6.66 -12.46
N THR A 3 13.66 6.12 -11.36
CA THR A 3 14.40 4.84 -11.34
C THR A 3 13.46 3.73 -10.88
N GLU A 4 13.53 2.54 -11.49
CA GLU A 4 12.76 1.39 -11.02
C GLU A 4 13.19 1.01 -9.59
N ILE A 5 12.23 0.94 -8.66
CA ILE A 5 12.52 0.60 -7.26
C ILE A 5 12.95 -0.87 -7.14
N ALA A 6 14.15 -1.04 -6.60
CA ALA A 6 14.74 -2.30 -6.18
C ALA A 6 14.65 -2.48 -4.65
N ARG A 7 14.83 -3.73 -4.19
CA ARG A 7 14.81 -4.04 -2.75
C ARG A 7 15.87 -3.27 -1.94
N ARG A 8 17.03 -3.02 -2.56
CA ARG A 8 18.13 -2.29 -1.92
C ARG A 8 17.70 -0.87 -1.53
N ASP A 9 16.91 -0.20 -2.37
CA ASP A 9 16.48 1.18 -2.15
C ASP A 9 15.59 1.26 -0.90
N VAL A 10 14.77 0.22 -0.67
CA VAL A 10 14.00 0.08 0.57
C VAL A 10 14.90 -0.28 1.75
N GLN A 11 15.85 -1.20 1.57
CA GLN A 11 16.79 -1.59 2.62
C GLN A 11 17.67 -0.44 3.10
N GLU A 12 17.93 0.56 2.27
CA GLU A 12 18.71 1.76 2.59
C GLU A 12 17.96 2.81 3.40
N LEU A 13 16.65 2.67 3.62
CA LEU A 13 15.80 3.62 4.36
C LEU A 13 16.12 3.66 5.87
N SER A 14 17.35 3.99 6.28
CA SER A 14 17.82 3.97 7.67
C SER A 14 17.75 5.31 8.39
N GLY A 15 17.28 6.35 7.73
CA GLY A 15 17.25 7.71 8.25
C GLY A 15 16.41 8.65 7.39
N ARG A 16 16.24 9.87 7.89
CA ARG A 16 15.41 10.90 7.25
C ARG A 16 15.89 11.24 5.84
N GLN A 17 17.20 11.39 5.66
CA GLN A 17 17.79 11.69 4.36
C GLN A 17 17.49 10.57 3.35
N GLN A 18 17.64 9.31 3.77
CA GLN A 18 17.38 8.18 2.86
C GLN A 18 15.90 8.06 2.50
N VAL A 19 14.99 8.42 3.41
CA VAL A 19 13.55 8.54 3.07
C VAL A 19 13.31 9.66 2.06
N GLN A 20 13.96 10.81 2.22
CA GLN A 20 13.87 11.91 1.25
C GLN A 20 14.40 11.47 -0.12
N ASP A 21 15.60 10.90 -0.18
CA ASP A 21 16.23 10.44 -1.42
C ASP A 21 15.37 9.38 -2.12
N PHE A 22 14.72 8.51 -1.36
CA PHE A 22 13.77 7.53 -1.88
C PHE A 22 12.55 8.21 -2.54
N PHE A 23 11.95 9.23 -1.92
CA PHE A 23 10.85 9.97 -2.56
C PHE A 23 11.31 10.80 -3.76
N ALA A 24 12.53 11.33 -3.73
CA ALA A 24 13.11 11.99 -4.90
C ALA A 24 13.26 11.00 -6.09
N ALA A 25 13.72 9.77 -5.81
CA ALA A 25 13.83 8.72 -6.82
C ALA A 25 12.47 8.26 -7.38
N LEU A 26 11.40 8.38 -6.57
CA LEU A 26 10.01 8.16 -6.95
C LEU A 26 9.42 9.29 -7.81
N GLY A 27 10.13 10.41 -7.98
CA GLY A 27 9.66 11.55 -8.78
C GLY A 27 8.98 12.65 -7.96
N TYR A 28 9.04 12.61 -6.63
CA TYR A 28 8.48 13.68 -5.79
C TYR A 28 9.43 14.88 -5.70
N ALA A 29 8.87 16.07 -5.49
CA ALA A 29 9.66 17.25 -5.13
C ALA A 29 10.06 17.15 -3.65
N THR A 30 11.36 17.25 -3.38
CA THR A 30 11.97 17.13 -2.04
C THR A 30 12.84 18.33 -1.68
N ASP A 31 12.65 19.44 -2.38
CA ASP A 31 13.36 20.71 -2.20
C ASP A 31 12.90 21.47 -0.94
N ASP A 32 11.64 21.30 -0.54
CA ASP A 32 11.06 21.95 0.65
C ASP A 32 10.88 20.98 1.83
N VAL A 33 12.01 20.50 2.37
CA VAL A 33 12.00 19.73 3.62
C VAL A 33 11.84 20.68 4.81
N THR A 34 10.63 20.71 5.36
CA THR A 34 10.29 21.59 6.49
C THR A 34 10.04 20.75 7.75
N PRO A 35 10.72 21.03 8.88
CA PRO A 35 10.42 20.40 10.16
C PRO A 35 9.12 20.99 10.76
N PHE A 36 8.34 20.13 11.41
CA PHE A 36 7.08 20.52 12.06
C PHE A 36 7.08 20.16 13.53
N THR A 37 6.32 20.92 14.32
CA THR A 37 6.01 20.59 15.71
C THR A 37 4.63 19.91 15.77
N PRO A 38 4.38 19.02 16.75
CA PRO A 38 3.05 18.45 16.94
C PRO A 38 1.95 19.52 17.01
N GLN A 39 2.23 20.65 17.65
CA GLN A 39 1.30 21.78 17.81
C GLN A 39 0.97 22.45 16.48
N SER A 40 1.96 22.68 15.61
CA SER A 40 1.73 23.22 14.25
C SER A 40 0.83 22.29 13.41
N LEU A 41 0.89 21.00 13.71
CA LEU A 41 0.04 19.97 13.09
C LEU A 41 -1.30 19.75 13.83
N GLY A 42 -1.61 20.53 14.86
CA GLY A 42 -2.87 20.41 15.62
C GLY A 42 -2.93 19.15 16.50
N ILE A 43 -1.79 18.50 16.73
CA ILE A 43 -1.66 17.32 17.59
C ILE A 43 -1.53 17.82 19.04
N THR A 44 -2.66 17.87 19.74
CA THR A 44 -2.75 18.40 21.11
C THR A 44 -2.82 17.33 22.20
N ASN A 45 -3.12 16.08 21.82
CA ASN A 45 -3.30 14.94 22.72
C ASN A 45 -1.97 14.35 23.22
N ASP A 46 -2.03 13.33 24.08
CA ASP A 46 -0.88 12.56 24.58
C ASP A 46 0.06 12.02 23.49
N LEU A 47 -0.46 11.87 22.27
CA LEU A 47 0.31 11.53 21.08
C LEU A 47 1.53 12.45 20.87
N ARG A 48 1.44 13.72 21.25
CA ARG A 48 2.55 14.68 21.15
C ARG A 48 3.82 14.20 21.86
N HIS A 49 3.65 13.51 22.99
CA HIS A 49 4.76 13.01 23.81
C HIS A 49 5.36 11.72 23.26
N GLN A 50 4.65 11.08 22.33
CA GLN A 50 5.06 9.83 21.68
C GLN A 50 5.77 10.10 20.35
N ILE A 51 5.78 11.34 19.88
CA ILE A 51 6.45 11.75 18.63
C ILE A 51 7.84 12.29 18.97
N ALA A 52 8.87 11.77 18.30
CA ALA A 52 10.25 12.22 18.43
C ALA A 52 10.51 13.40 17.50
N SER A 53 10.10 13.29 16.23
CA SER A 53 10.25 14.34 15.23
C SER A 53 9.16 14.23 14.16
N ILE A 54 8.91 15.36 13.48
CA ILE A 54 8.02 15.45 12.33
C ILE A 54 8.67 16.30 11.26
N ALA A 55 8.62 15.86 10.00
CA ALA A 55 9.05 16.66 8.86
C ALA A 55 8.17 16.37 7.64
N ARG A 56 7.87 17.40 6.84
CA ARG A 56 7.43 17.18 5.46
C ARG A 56 8.68 16.85 4.65
N VAL A 57 8.72 15.66 4.06
CA VAL A 57 9.91 15.15 3.35
C VAL A 57 9.77 15.23 1.84
N ALA A 58 8.54 15.28 1.34
CA ALA A 58 8.26 15.39 -0.08
C ALA A 58 6.88 16.01 -0.33
N ARG A 59 6.68 16.54 -1.52
CA ARG A 59 5.42 17.10 -1.97
C ARG A 59 5.25 16.87 -3.48
N LEU A 60 4.01 16.68 -3.89
CA LEU A 60 3.56 16.85 -5.26
C LEU A 60 2.54 17.99 -5.29
N SER A 61 2.69 18.92 -6.24
CA SER A 61 1.83 20.10 -6.35
C SER A 61 1.80 20.59 -7.80
N ASN A 62 0.87 20.07 -8.61
CA ASN A 62 0.58 20.60 -9.96
C ASN A 62 -0.87 21.08 -10.06
N ASP A 63 -1.84 20.19 -10.31
CA ASP A 63 -3.29 20.43 -10.30
C ASP A 63 -3.95 20.01 -8.98
N TRP A 64 -3.29 19.16 -8.21
CA TRP A 64 -3.66 18.75 -6.87
C TRP A 64 -2.44 18.75 -5.95
N THR A 65 -2.65 18.57 -4.64
CA THR A 65 -1.56 18.52 -3.66
C THR A 65 -1.57 17.22 -2.87
N LEU A 66 -0.44 16.51 -2.90
CA LEU A 66 -0.15 15.39 -2.02
C LEU A 66 1.10 15.72 -1.20
N GLU A 67 0.97 15.77 0.12
CA GLU A 67 2.11 16.01 1.01
C GLU A 67 2.56 14.72 1.71
N VAL A 68 3.88 14.51 1.78
CA VAL A 68 4.47 13.35 2.46
C VAL A 68 5.10 13.79 3.78
N PHE A 69 4.59 13.26 4.90
CA PHE A 69 5.09 13.56 6.24
C PHE A 69 5.78 12.35 6.86
N LEU A 70 6.99 12.54 7.36
CA LEU A 70 7.70 11.56 8.16
C LEU A 70 7.48 11.83 9.65
N PHE A 71 7.03 10.80 10.36
CA PHE A 71 6.89 10.76 11.81
C PHE A 71 7.84 9.73 12.39
N GLU A 72 8.82 10.22 13.16
CA GLU A 72 9.63 9.34 14.00
C GLU A 72 8.97 9.22 15.36
N MET A 73 8.65 7.99 15.76
CA MET A 73 7.98 7.71 17.03
C MET A 73 8.99 7.37 18.12
N ARG A 74 8.72 7.84 19.35
CA ARG A 74 9.49 7.48 20.57
C ARG A 74 9.11 6.10 21.11
N SER A 75 7.89 5.65 20.82
CA SER A 75 7.43 4.32 21.22
C SER A 75 8.29 3.23 20.57
N PRO A 76 8.44 2.06 21.22
CA PRO A 76 9.25 0.95 20.69
C PRO A 76 8.73 0.38 19.36
N SER A 77 7.44 0.60 19.06
CA SER A 77 6.82 0.33 17.77
C SER A 77 5.72 1.35 17.47
N VAL A 78 5.32 1.46 16.21
CA VAL A 78 4.16 2.22 15.78
C VAL A 78 2.90 1.41 16.10
N THR A 79 1.96 2.01 16.83
CA THR A 79 0.72 1.33 17.23
C THR A 79 -0.45 1.70 16.32
N LYS A 80 -1.46 0.83 16.26
CA LYS A 80 -2.72 1.11 15.55
C LYS A 80 -3.43 2.35 16.11
N GLN A 81 -3.34 2.59 17.42
CA GLN A 81 -3.93 3.77 18.06
C GLN A 81 -3.23 5.05 17.61
N GLN A 82 -1.89 5.07 17.59
CA GLN A 82 -1.13 6.22 17.08
C GLN A 82 -1.48 6.52 15.62
N THR A 83 -1.53 5.48 14.79
CA THR A 83 -1.90 5.59 13.38
C THR A 83 -3.29 6.18 13.19
N ARG A 84 -4.28 5.69 13.97
CA ARG A 84 -5.67 6.19 13.94
C ARG A 84 -5.77 7.65 14.36
N GLU A 85 -5.10 8.04 15.44
CA GLU A 85 -5.11 9.44 15.91
C GLU A 85 -4.45 10.38 14.90
N LEU A 86 -3.30 10.01 14.33
CA LEU A 86 -2.67 10.79 13.26
C LEU A 86 -3.60 10.92 12.06
N THR A 87 -4.19 9.82 11.60
CA THR A 87 -5.12 9.85 10.48
C THR A 87 -6.31 10.77 10.77
N ARG A 88 -6.87 10.72 11.98
CA ARG A 88 -7.97 11.62 12.40
C ARG A 88 -7.56 13.09 12.31
N VAL A 89 -6.36 13.44 12.79
CA VAL A 89 -5.85 14.82 12.74
C VAL A 89 -5.68 15.29 11.29
N PHE A 90 -5.13 14.46 10.42
CA PHE A 90 -4.90 14.82 9.01
C PHE A 90 -6.17 14.87 8.19
N ASN A 91 -7.17 14.02 8.47
CA ASN A 91 -8.49 14.11 7.83
C ASN A 91 -9.17 15.47 8.05
N GLN A 92 -8.97 16.07 9.23
CA GLN A 92 -9.59 17.35 9.57
C GLN A 92 -8.93 18.55 8.85
N ARG A 93 -7.74 18.34 8.24
CA ARG A 93 -6.99 19.43 7.59
C ARG A 93 -7.46 19.73 6.18
N GLY A 94 -8.13 18.77 5.52
CA GLY A 94 -8.48 18.87 4.10
C GLY A 94 -7.24 18.70 3.22
N GLY A 95 -7.34 17.85 2.20
CA GLY A 95 -6.24 17.46 1.33
C GLY A 95 -5.80 16.02 1.53
N ASP A 96 -4.85 15.59 0.70
CA ASP A 96 -4.33 14.23 0.70
C ASP A 96 -2.91 14.17 1.24
N PHE A 97 -2.68 13.18 2.09
CA PHE A 97 -1.43 13.03 2.81
C PHE A 97 -0.94 11.59 2.75
N LEU A 98 0.37 11.43 2.59
CA LEU A 98 1.04 10.15 2.80
C LEU A 98 1.89 10.26 4.08
N LEU A 99 1.45 9.61 5.15
CA LEU A 99 2.18 9.60 6.42
C LEU A 99 3.13 8.40 6.42
N VAL A 100 4.41 8.66 6.68
CA VAL A 100 5.46 7.66 6.85
C VAL A 100 5.74 7.59 8.34
N LEU A 101 5.33 6.50 9.00
CA LEU A 101 5.49 6.31 10.43
C LEU A 101 6.60 5.28 10.68
N THR A 102 7.51 5.57 11.59
CA THR A 102 8.55 4.59 11.94
C THR A 102 9.07 4.73 13.36
N THR A 103 9.47 3.60 13.93
CA THR A 103 10.38 3.54 15.07
C THR A 103 11.73 3.01 14.57
N LYS A 104 12.77 3.85 14.61
CA LYS A 104 14.17 3.50 14.26
C LYS A 104 14.34 2.88 12.86
N TYR A 105 13.42 3.12 11.92
CA TYR A 105 13.57 2.70 10.53
C TYR A 105 13.69 1.18 10.30
N LEU A 106 13.25 0.34 11.24
CA LEU A 106 13.22 -1.12 11.03
C LEU A 106 11.92 -1.55 10.36
N GLN A 107 10.82 -1.00 10.84
CA GLN A 107 9.50 -1.11 10.25
C GLN A 107 9.05 0.29 9.85
N ILE A 108 8.55 0.42 8.63
CA ILE A 108 8.09 1.67 8.06
C ILE A 108 6.64 1.47 7.62
N ASP A 109 5.75 2.26 8.19
CA ASP A 109 4.33 2.22 7.88
C ASP A 109 3.99 3.41 6.96
N PHE A 110 3.49 3.14 5.77
CA PHE A 110 3.00 4.14 4.81
C PHE A 110 1.47 4.20 4.88
N VAL A 111 0.95 5.31 5.40
CA VAL A 111 -0.46 5.52 5.67
C VAL A 111 -0.99 6.57 4.70
N LEU A 112 -1.85 6.15 3.79
CA LEU A 112 -2.55 7.09 2.92
C LEU A 112 -3.74 7.66 3.67
N VAL A 113 -3.79 8.98 3.76
CA VAL A 113 -4.92 9.75 4.30
C VAL A 113 -5.46 10.56 3.15
N ALA A 114 -6.41 9.97 2.43
CA ALA A 114 -7.08 10.63 1.33
C ALA A 114 -8.44 11.17 1.78
N GLY A 115 -8.71 12.44 1.46
CA GLY A 115 -10.00 13.08 1.69
C GLY A 115 -11.10 12.32 0.94
N VAL A 116 -12.26 12.15 1.58
CA VAL A 116 -13.47 11.72 0.87
C VAL A 116 -14.04 12.96 0.21
N ASP A 117 -14.26 12.92 -1.10
CA ASP A 117 -15.17 13.88 -1.72
C ASP A 117 -16.56 13.66 -1.10
N ASP A 118 -16.89 14.48 -0.09
CA ASP A 118 -18.18 14.44 0.59
C ASP A 118 -19.37 14.63 -0.37
N ALA A 119 -19.11 15.10 -1.61
CA ALA A 119 -20.09 15.23 -2.68
C ALA A 119 -20.71 13.89 -3.11
N ALA A 120 -19.99 12.76 -3.04
CA ALA A 120 -20.53 11.46 -3.46
C ALA A 120 -21.39 10.77 -2.38
N GLN A 121 -21.28 11.17 -1.11
CA GLN A 121 -22.02 10.53 -0.01
C GLN A 121 -23.25 11.32 0.48
N ALA A 122 -23.46 12.54 -0.01
CA ALA A 122 -24.61 13.36 0.39
C ALA A 122 -25.93 12.98 -0.33
N GLN A 123 -25.91 12.06 -1.29
CA GLN A 123 -27.11 11.70 -2.07
C GLN A 123 -27.97 10.57 -1.45
N ASP A 124 -27.47 9.82 -0.46
CA ASP A 124 -28.25 8.79 0.26
C ASP A 124 -28.76 9.29 1.62
N GLY A 125 -29.53 10.37 1.60
CA GLY A 125 -30.14 10.96 2.78
C GLY A 125 -31.45 10.27 3.17
N THR A 126 -31.39 9.15 3.90
CA THR A 126 -32.54 8.70 4.71
C THR A 126 -32.43 9.29 6.12
N PRO A 127 -33.32 10.20 6.53
CA PRO A 127 -33.23 10.84 7.84
C PRO A 127 -33.76 9.89 8.93
N GLY A 128 -32.90 9.47 9.87
CA GLY A 128 -33.37 8.78 11.07
C GLY A 128 -32.43 7.81 11.79
N MET A 129 -31.25 7.48 11.24
CA MET A 129 -30.32 6.59 11.95
C MET A 129 -29.12 7.35 12.50
N ALA A 130 -28.92 7.20 13.82
CA ALA A 130 -27.76 7.68 14.55
C ALA A 130 -26.49 7.58 13.71
N GLN A 131 -25.78 8.71 13.56
CA GLN A 131 -24.48 8.78 12.92
C GLN A 131 -23.51 7.83 13.64
N LYS A 132 -23.48 6.56 13.21
CA LYS A 132 -22.33 5.70 13.40
C LYS A 132 -21.16 6.53 12.92
N ARG A 133 -20.23 6.86 13.82
CA ARG A 133 -18.94 7.46 13.49
C ARG A 133 -18.39 6.66 12.31
N LYS A 134 -18.51 7.20 11.10
CA LYS A 134 -18.02 6.54 9.89
C LYS A 134 -16.51 6.54 10.06
N GLU A 135 -15.95 5.41 10.50
CA GLU A 135 -14.51 5.18 10.42
C GLU A 135 -14.10 5.54 9.00
N ASN A 136 -13.09 6.41 8.85
CA ASN A 136 -12.64 6.83 7.53
C ASN A 136 -12.35 5.56 6.70
N PRO A 137 -13.11 5.30 5.62
CA PRO A 137 -12.94 4.07 4.84
C PRO A 137 -11.58 3.97 4.13
N TYR A 138 -10.77 5.03 4.12
CA TYR A 138 -9.53 5.12 3.33
C TYR A 138 -8.24 5.26 4.13
N ALA A 139 -8.29 5.21 5.46
CA ALA A 139 -7.08 5.09 6.28
C ALA A 139 -6.53 3.65 6.21
N ARG A 140 -5.75 3.32 5.17
CA ARG A 140 -5.06 2.02 5.12
C ARG A 140 -3.56 2.21 5.34
N THR A 141 -2.97 1.21 5.98
CA THR A 141 -1.57 1.22 6.36
C THR A 141 -0.87 0.10 5.60
N MET A 142 0.18 0.49 4.87
CA MET A 142 1.18 -0.42 4.32
C MET A 142 2.31 -0.54 5.31
N THR A 143 2.59 -1.73 5.82
CA THR A 143 3.75 -1.96 6.69
C THR A 143 4.85 -2.66 5.92
N VAL A 144 6.06 -2.09 5.93
CA VAL A 144 7.24 -2.65 5.25
C VAL A 144 8.33 -2.92 6.28
N ASN A 145 8.86 -4.16 6.28
CA ASN A 145 10.07 -4.48 7.01
C ASN A 145 11.28 -4.08 6.16
N ARG A 146 12.04 -3.08 6.61
CA ARG A 146 13.20 -2.57 5.88
C ARG A 146 14.22 -3.66 5.56
N ARG A 147 14.50 -4.57 6.50
CA ARG A 147 15.55 -5.59 6.32
C ARG A 147 15.15 -6.64 5.29
N ASN A 148 13.87 -6.97 5.22
CA ASN A 148 13.34 -7.96 4.30
C ASN A 148 12.01 -7.47 3.70
N PRO A 149 12.05 -6.57 2.71
CA PRO A 149 10.85 -6.09 2.05
C PRO A 149 10.26 -7.23 1.22
N ASP A 150 9.04 -7.62 1.58
CA ASP A 150 8.31 -8.69 0.92
C ASP A 150 7.89 -8.29 -0.50
N ARG A 151 7.54 -9.29 -1.31
CA ARG A 151 7.21 -9.07 -2.73
C ARG A 151 5.96 -8.19 -2.91
N ILE A 152 5.02 -8.26 -1.97
CA ILE A 152 3.77 -7.49 -2.04
C ILE A 152 4.08 -6.02 -1.75
N SER A 153 4.79 -5.73 -0.65
CA SER A 153 5.24 -4.37 -0.35
C SER A 153 6.04 -3.75 -1.49
N MET A 154 6.96 -4.50 -2.11
CA MET A 154 7.71 -4.00 -3.27
C MET A 154 6.82 -3.65 -4.46
N ARG A 155 5.79 -4.46 -4.73
CA ARG A 155 4.85 -4.16 -5.82
C ARG A 155 4.00 -2.93 -5.50
N VAL A 156 3.57 -2.73 -4.26
CA VAL A 156 2.84 -1.52 -3.88
C VAL A 156 3.74 -0.29 -3.92
N LEU A 157 4.96 -0.37 -3.40
CA LEU A 157 5.91 0.75 -3.43
C LEU A 157 6.21 1.20 -4.86
N ARG A 158 6.25 0.29 -5.84
CA ARG A 158 6.38 0.66 -7.27
C ARG A 158 5.22 1.49 -7.79
N LEU A 159 4.03 1.36 -7.20
CA LEU A 159 2.88 2.22 -7.54
C LEU A 159 3.04 3.64 -7.01
N PHE A 160 3.98 3.88 -6.10
CA PHE A 160 4.29 5.22 -5.60
C PHE A 160 5.16 6.00 -6.58
N MET A 161 5.57 5.39 -7.70
CA MET A 161 6.25 6.12 -8.75
C MET A 161 5.28 7.12 -9.39
N TYR A 162 5.69 8.38 -9.34
CA TYR A 162 5.05 9.49 -10.01
C TYR A 162 5.82 9.81 -11.29
N HIS A 163 5.10 9.95 -12.40
CA HIS A 163 5.71 10.24 -13.68
C HIS A 163 5.60 11.73 -14.02
N ASP A 164 6.67 12.28 -14.59
CA ASP A 164 6.67 13.68 -15.03
C ASP A 164 5.58 13.91 -16.09
N GLY A 165 4.75 14.93 -15.90
CA GLY A 165 3.57 15.21 -16.72
C GLY A 165 2.27 14.47 -16.35
N GLU A 166 2.28 13.56 -15.37
CA GLU A 166 1.05 12.97 -14.81
C GLU A 166 0.29 14.01 -13.96
N SER A 167 -1.05 14.03 -13.99
CA SER A 167 -1.86 14.81 -13.05
C SER A 167 -1.66 14.27 -11.62
N VAL A 168 -1.49 15.12 -10.61
CA VAL A 168 -1.39 14.64 -9.22
C VAL A 168 -2.74 14.14 -8.73
N PHE A 169 -3.84 14.69 -9.23
CA PHE A 169 -5.17 14.17 -8.94
C PHE A 169 -5.31 12.72 -9.43
N ASP A 170 -5.01 12.45 -10.71
CA ASP A 170 -5.09 11.10 -11.28
C ASP A 170 -4.14 10.13 -10.57
N TYR A 171 -2.94 10.61 -10.24
CA TYR A 171 -1.97 9.86 -9.45
C TYR A 171 -2.53 9.46 -8.07
N VAL A 172 -3.15 10.39 -7.35
CA VAL A 172 -3.72 10.12 -6.03
C VAL A 172 -4.89 9.14 -6.12
N GLU A 173 -5.76 9.25 -7.13
CA GLU A 173 -6.85 8.29 -7.33
C GLU A 173 -6.35 6.88 -7.69
N ARG A 174 -5.27 6.80 -8.47
CA ARG A 174 -4.55 5.54 -8.73
C ARG A 174 -3.97 4.95 -7.43
N LEU A 175 -3.38 5.79 -6.59
CA LEU A 175 -2.83 5.37 -5.30
C LEU A 175 -3.94 4.92 -4.32
N ARG A 176 -5.07 5.64 -4.26
CA ARG A 176 -6.27 5.28 -3.49
C ARG A 176 -6.80 3.92 -3.94
N SER A 177 -6.91 3.72 -5.26
CA SER A 177 -7.33 2.44 -5.86
C SER A 177 -6.40 1.29 -5.50
N ALA A 178 -5.08 1.52 -5.54
CA ALA A 178 -4.08 0.53 -5.13
C ALA A 178 -4.23 0.12 -3.65
N TYR A 179 -4.54 1.09 -2.79
CA TYR A 179 -4.84 0.86 -1.39
C TYR A 179 -6.17 0.09 -1.23
N MET A 180 -7.18 0.34 -2.07
CA MET A 180 -8.51 -0.30 -2.01
C MET A 180 -8.54 -1.77 -2.47
N VAL A 181 -7.94 -2.08 -3.61
CA VAL A 181 -8.17 -3.31 -4.41
C VAL A 181 -7.48 -4.57 -3.85
N SER A 182 -7.35 -4.70 -2.53
CA SER A 182 -6.92 -5.99 -1.95
C SER A 182 -5.51 -6.40 -2.37
N TYR A 183 -4.62 -5.44 -2.70
CA TYR A 183 -3.21 -5.77 -2.91
C TYR A 183 -2.53 -6.28 -1.62
N TRP A 184 -3.23 -6.16 -0.49
CA TRP A 184 -2.83 -6.46 0.88
C TRP A 184 -3.17 -7.88 1.36
N SER A 185 -3.98 -8.65 0.63
CA SER A 185 -4.42 -9.97 1.08
C SER A 185 -3.47 -11.08 0.61
N GLU A 186 -2.44 -11.33 1.44
CA GLU A 186 -1.63 -12.57 1.55
C GLU A 186 -0.93 -13.13 0.29
N ALA A 187 0.16 -13.88 0.52
CA ALA A 187 0.74 -14.78 -0.47
C ALA A 187 -0.23 -15.90 -0.93
N PHE A 188 -1.40 -16.05 -0.27
CA PHE A 188 -2.35 -17.15 -0.44
C PHE A 188 -3.79 -16.72 -0.73
N PHE A 189 -4.09 -15.43 -0.89
CA PHE A 189 -5.46 -14.98 -1.19
C PHE A 189 -5.53 -14.23 -2.51
N ASN A 190 -5.40 -14.98 -3.61
CA ASN A 190 -5.99 -14.56 -4.89
C ASN A 190 -6.33 -15.78 -5.76
N ASN A 191 -7.36 -16.51 -5.33
CA ASN A 191 -8.32 -17.17 -6.22
C ASN A 191 -9.41 -17.82 -5.37
N ARG A 192 -10.68 -17.68 -5.76
CA ARG A 192 -11.82 -18.46 -5.23
C ARG A 192 -11.67 -19.99 -5.42
N ALA A 193 -10.53 -20.46 -5.92
CA ALA A 193 -10.11 -21.86 -5.99
C ALA A 193 -9.23 -22.32 -4.79
N LEU A 194 -8.71 -21.41 -3.95
CA LEU A 194 -7.67 -21.72 -2.95
C LEU A 194 -8.16 -22.34 -1.63
N PHE A 195 -9.47 -22.58 -1.48
CA PHE A 195 -9.93 -23.57 -0.49
C PHE A 195 -9.40 -24.98 -0.80
N SER A 196 -8.99 -25.24 -2.05
CA SER A 196 -8.35 -26.52 -2.41
C SER A 196 -6.86 -26.56 -2.04
N ASP A 197 -6.08 -25.51 -2.27
CA ASP A 197 -4.62 -25.58 -2.06
C ASP A 197 -4.22 -25.57 -0.57
N TYR A 198 -4.88 -24.79 0.28
CA TYR A 198 -4.62 -24.82 1.72
C TYR A 198 -4.99 -26.19 2.32
N TYR A 199 -6.10 -26.78 1.86
CA TYR A 199 -6.51 -28.12 2.22
C TYR A 199 -5.51 -29.19 1.73
N LEU A 200 -5.01 -29.07 0.49
CA LEU A 200 -4.05 -30.01 -0.09
C LEU A 200 -2.68 -29.95 0.61
N ILE A 201 -2.25 -28.79 1.10
CA ILE A 201 -0.94 -28.66 1.78
C ILE A 201 -1.01 -29.12 3.24
N GLU A 202 -2.09 -28.83 3.95
CA GLU A 202 -2.22 -29.22 5.37
C GLU A 202 -2.73 -30.67 5.56
N HIS A 203 -3.52 -31.21 4.63
CA HIS A 203 -4.15 -32.54 4.78
C HIS A 203 -3.51 -33.66 3.95
N LEU A 204 -2.38 -33.41 3.29
CA LEU A 204 -1.54 -34.48 2.71
C LEU A 204 -0.19 -34.63 3.45
N PRO A 205 -0.19 -35.07 4.72
CA PRO A 205 0.98 -35.75 5.24
C PRO A 205 1.04 -37.13 4.55
N SER A 206 2.09 -37.35 3.74
CA SER A 206 2.42 -38.62 3.08
C SER A 206 1.48 -39.09 1.94
N ILE A 207 1.53 -38.45 0.78
CA ILE A 207 1.42 -39.22 -0.48
C ILE A 207 2.82 -39.34 -1.07
N ASP A 208 3.43 -40.38 -0.56
CA ASP A 208 4.44 -41.27 -1.10
C ASP A 208 5.03 -40.98 -2.49
N ARG A 209 6.33 -41.25 -2.60
CA ARG A 209 7.25 -41.02 -3.74
C ARG A 209 6.88 -41.73 -5.06
N ALA A 210 5.69 -42.31 -5.20
CA ALA A 210 5.30 -43.14 -6.33
C ALA A 210 4.60 -42.39 -7.49
N LEU A 211 4.03 -41.20 -7.28
CA LEU A 211 3.27 -40.50 -8.34
C LEU A 211 4.10 -39.56 -9.23
N LYS A 212 5.41 -39.42 -8.96
CA LYS A 212 6.31 -38.56 -9.74
C LYS A 212 6.59 -39.07 -11.17
N ILE A 213 6.20 -40.30 -11.50
CA ILE A 213 6.45 -40.91 -12.82
C ILE A 213 5.19 -40.91 -13.70
N HIS A 214 3.97 -40.80 -13.16
CA HIS A 214 2.77 -41.04 -13.97
C HIS A 214 2.14 -39.79 -14.61
N TYR A 215 2.41 -38.58 -14.09
CA TYR A 215 1.84 -37.34 -14.66
C TYR A 215 2.60 -36.78 -15.87
N PHE A 216 3.83 -37.23 -16.13
CA PHE A 216 4.57 -36.84 -17.34
C PHE A 216 4.18 -37.66 -18.59
N SER A 217 3.42 -38.76 -18.43
CA SER A 217 3.01 -39.66 -19.52
C SER A 217 1.60 -39.37 -20.08
N MET A 218 0.79 -38.53 -19.44
CA MET A 218 -0.62 -38.30 -19.86
C MET A 218 -0.85 -37.07 -20.75
N PHE A 219 0.20 -36.31 -21.09
CA PHE A 219 0.09 -35.15 -21.99
C PHE A 219 0.60 -35.39 -23.42
N SER A 220 0.92 -36.62 -23.80
CA SER A 220 1.44 -36.94 -25.15
C SER A 220 0.56 -37.89 -25.99
N HIS A 221 -0.72 -38.08 -25.65
CA HIS A 221 -1.62 -39.01 -26.38
C HIS A 221 -3.05 -38.47 -26.62
N LYS A 222 -3.18 -37.21 -27.04
CA LYS A 222 -4.40 -36.71 -27.71
C LYS A 222 -4.06 -35.76 -28.86
N PHE A 223 -3.36 -36.27 -29.87
CA PHE A 223 -3.38 -35.73 -31.22
C PHE A 223 -3.34 -36.90 -32.21
N GLN A 224 -4.50 -37.53 -32.40
CA GLN A 224 -4.76 -38.44 -33.52
C GLN A 224 -6.25 -38.34 -33.87
N MET A 225 -6.58 -37.40 -34.75
CA MET A 225 -7.79 -37.46 -35.56
C MET A 225 -7.36 -37.76 -37.00
N ARG A 226 -7.76 -38.94 -37.48
CA ARG A 226 -7.62 -39.40 -38.86
C ARG A 226 -8.84 -38.96 -39.70
N PRO A 227 -8.73 -38.99 -41.04
CA PRO A 227 -9.44 -38.11 -41.96
C PRO A 227 -10.81 -38.66 -42.38
N THR A 228 -11.75 -37.78 -42.67
CA THR A 228 -12.99 -38.10 -43.40
C THR A 228 -13.04 -37.32 -44.71
N SER A 229 -13.23 -38.08 -45.78
CA SER A 229 -13.23 -37.72 -47.18
C SER A 229 -14.60 -37.30 -47.71
N PHE A 230 -14.62 -36.31 -48.64
CA PHE A 230 -15.51 -36.16 -49.82
C PHE A 230 -17.04 -35.97 -49.57
N ARG A 231 -17.83 -35.16 -50.31
CA ARG A 231 -17.83 -34.78 -51.73
C ARG A 231 -18.81 -33.59 -51.97
N LEU A 232 -18.53 -32.83 -53.03
CA LEU A 232 -19.36 -31.80 -53.69
C LEU A 232 -20.78 -32.26 -54.08
N ARG A 233 -21.74 -31.33 -54.03
CA ARG A 233 -22.73 -31.05 -55.08
C ARG A 233 -23.14 -29.58 -55.01
#